data_AF-A0A317KJK2-F1
#
_entry.id   AF-A0A317KJK2-F1
#
_cell.length_a   1.000
_cell.length_b   1.000
_cell.length_c   1.000
_cell.angle_alpha   90.00
_cell.angle_beta   90.00
_cell.angle_gamma   90.00
#
_symmetry.space_group_name_H-M   'P 1'
#
loop_
_entity.id
_entity.type
_entity.pdbx_description
1 polymer ?
#
loop_
_entity_poly.entity_id
_entity_poly.type
_entity_poly.pdbx_seq_one_letter_code
_entity_poly.pdbx_strand_id
1 'polypeptide(L)'
;MPVSFAEVARIWRDWDLQPHRVETFKFSTDPQLESKIRDVVGLYLDPPQNSVVVCVDEKSQIQALDRTAPLLPMRFDQAERRTHDYMRHGTTTLFAALEVATGRITADACHPRHRNQTADQILAKADRRKGRCRP
;
A
#
# COMPACT_ATOMS: atom_id res chain seq x y z
N MET A 1 34.62 -12.66 -28.74
CA MET A 1 35.05 -13.11 -27.39
C MET A 1 33.87 -12.99 -26.45
N PRO A 2 33.63 -13.95 -25.55
CA PRO A 2 32.63 -13.80 -24.49
C PRO A 2 33.13 -12.80 -23.42
N VAL A 3 32.22 -11.99 -22.87
CA VAL A 3 32.53 -11.01 -21.81
C VAL A 3 32.61 -11.72 -20.46
N SER A 4 33.58 -11.35 -19.62
CA SER A 4 33.76 -11.94 -18.27
C SER A 4 32.86 -11.29 -17.22
N PHE A 5 32.48 -12.04 -16.17
CA PHE A 5 31.69 -11.52 -15.04
C PHE A 5 32.35 -10.30 -14.38
N ALA A 6 33.67 -10.34 -14.20
CA ALA A 6 34.43 -9.24 -13.60
C ALA A 6 34.37 -7.95 -14.41
N GLU A 7 34.25 -8.07 -15.73
CA GLU A 7 34.15 -6.93 -16.65
C GLU A 7 32.76 -6.29 -16.58
N VAL A 8 31.70 -7.11 -16.55
CA VAL A 8 30.32 -6.65 -16.29
C VAL A 8 30.21 -5.94 -14.95
N ALA A 9 30.76 -6.53 -13.88
CA ALA A 9 30.71 -5.95 -12.54
C ALA A 9 31.52 -4.63 -12.40
N ARG A 10 32.52 -4.41 -13.27
CA ARG A 10 33.27 -3.15 -13.33
C ARG A 10 32.42 -2.07 -13.98
N ILE A 11 31.85 -2.38 -15.14
CA ILE A 11 30.93 -1.49 -15.86
C ILE A 11 29.75 -1.07 -14.95
N TRP A 12 29.13 -2.00 -14.23
CA TRP A 12 28.03 -1.63 -13.34
C TRP A 12 28.45 -0.66 -12.24
N ARG A 13 29.64 -0.81 -11.66
CA ARG A 13 30.13 0.11 -10.63
C ARG A 13 30.52 1.47 -11.19
N ASP A 14 31.16 1.49 -12.36
CA ASP A 14 31.59 2.73 -13.01
C ASP A 14 30.41 3.63 -13.39
N TRP A 15 29.24 3.03 -13.63
CA TRP A 15 28.00 3.71 -14.03
C TRP A 15 26.91 3.73 -12.94
N ASP A 16 27.22 3.30 -11.71
CA ASP A 16 26.27 3.09 -10.61
C ASP A 16 24.97 2.35 -11.04
N LEU A 17 25.12 1.39 -11.96
CA LEU A 17 24.02 0.57 -12.40
C LEU A 17 23.67 -0.43 -11.29
N GLN A 18 22.39 -0.46 -10.93
CA GLN A 18 21.85 -1.32 -9.91
C GLN A 18 20.77 -2.23 -10.51
N PRO A 19 21.14 -3.28 -11.27
CA PRO A 19 20.18 -4.13 -11.98
C PRO A 19 19.20 -4.88 -11.07
N HIS A 20 19.53 -5.01 -9.79
CA HIS A 20 18.68 -5.60 -8.77
C HIS A 20 17.58 -4.64 -8.29
N ARG A 21 17.68 -3.34 -8.63
CA ARG A 21 16.64 -2.34 -8.35
C ARG A 21 15.75 -2.21 -9.57
N VAL A 22 14.45 -2.28 -9.31
CA VAL A 22 13.41 -2.01 -10.29
C VAL A 22 12.53 -0.94 -9.70
N GLU A 23 12.38 0.16 -10.42
CA GLU A 23 11.52 1.27 -10.03
C GLU A 23 10.37 1.39 -11.01
N THR A 24 9.18 1.65 -10.47
CA THR A 24 7.98 1.91 -11.25
C THR A 24 7.68 3.40 -11.19
N PHE A 25 7.41 4.02 -12.32
CA PHE A 25 6.94 5.40 -12.40
C PHE A 25 5.55 5.46 -13.03
N LYS A 26 4.81 6.52 -12.74
CA LYS A 26 3.53 6.82 -13.37
C LYS A 26 3.61 8.21 -13.99
N PHE A 27 3.53 8.30 -15.31
CA PHE A 27 3.32 9.57 -16.00
C PHE A 27 1.82 9.86 -16.14
N SER A 28 1.45 11.13 -16.01
CA SER A 28 0.13 11.63 -16.39
C SER A 28 0.28 12.55 -17.60
N THR A 29 -0.67 12.48 -18.52
CA THR A 29 -0.77 13.40 -19.66
C THR A 29 -1.57 14.67 -19.33
N ASP A 30 -2.04 14.80 -18.08
CA ASP A 30 -2.82 15.94 -17.62
C ASP A 30 -1.92 17.19 -17.44
N PRO A 31 -2.13 18.27 -18.22
CA PRO A 31 -1.34 19.50 -18.10
C PRO A 31 -1.47 20.17 -16.72
N GLN A 32 -2.55 19.87 -15.98
CA GLN A 32 -2.83 20.44 -14.65
C GLN A 32 -2.43 19.51 -13.50
N LEU A 33 -1.74 18.40 -13.78
CA LEU A 33 -1.38 17.40 -12.77
C LEU A 33 -0.76 18.03 -11.52
N GLU A 34 0.23 18.89 -11.71
CA GLU A 34 0.96 19.51 -10.59
C GLU A 34 0.04 20.36 -9.71
N SER A 35 -0.82 21.19 -10.32
CA SER A 35 -1.78 22.01 -9.58
C SER A 35 -2.73 21.14 -8.77
N LYS A 36 -3.31 20.10 -9.40
CA LYS A 36 -4.24 19.18 -8.71
C LYS A 36 -3.57 18.43 -7.56
N ILE A 37 -2.31 18.01 -7.74
CA ILE A 37 -1.54 17.38 -6.66
C ILE A 37 -1.34 18.38 -5.52
N ARG A 38 -0.94 19.62 -5.81
CA ARG A 38 -0.74 20.66 -4.79
C ARG A 38 -2.04 20.95 -4.03
N ASP A 39 -3.17 21.02 -4.71
CA ASP A 39 -4.47 21.25 -4.09
C ASP A 39 -4.87 20.10 -3.16
N VAL A 40 -4.73 18.84 -3.61
CA VAL A 40 -5.06 17.66 -2.80
C VAL A 40 -4.11 17.50 -1.62
N VAL A 41 -2.79 17.66 -1.84
CA VAL A 41 -1.79 17.57 -0.77
C VAL A 41 -1.94 18.72 0.23
N GLY A 42 -2.36 19.90 -0.24
CA GLY A 42 -2.69 21.05 0.59
C GLY A 42 -3.72 20.71 1.67
N LEU A 43 -4.72 19.87 1.36
CA LEU A 43 -5.71 19.42 2.34
C LEU A 43 -5.10 18.62 3.50
N TYR A 44 -3.99 17.92 3.28
CA TYR A 44 -3.29 17.20 4.35
C TYR A 44 -2.49 18.12 5.28
N LEU A 45 -1.99 19.24 4.74
CA LEU A 45 -1.14 20.17 5.47
C LEU A 45 -1.95 21.25 6.19
N ASP A 46 -2.97 21.80 5.54
CA ASP A 46 -3.83 22.85 6.06
C ASP A 46 -5.31 22.51 5.77
N PRO A 47 -5.92 21.62 6.57
CA PRO A 47 -7.31 21.24 6.38
C PRO A 47 -8.24 22.42 6.71
N PRO A 48 -9.34 22.62 5.95
CA PRO A 48 -10.33 23.64 6.26
C PRO A 48 -10.88 23.54 7.68
N GLN A 49 -11.27 24.68 8.26
CA GLN A 49 -11.76 24.72 9.64
C GLN A 49 -13.00 23.85 9.82
N ASN A 50 -13.07 23.12 10.95
CA ASN A 50 -14.11 22.13 11.27
C ASN A 50 -14.25 21.00 10.24
N SER A 51 -13.20 20.72 9.45
CA SER A 51 -13.15 19.57 8.55
C SER A 51 -12.32 18.43 9.13
N VAL A 52 -12.53 17.23 8.58
CA VAL A 52 -11.68 16.06 8.85
C VAL A 52 -11.29 15.49 7.52
N VAL A 53 -10.00 15.26 7.36
CA VAL A 53 -9.41 14.71 6.14
C VAL A 53 -9.15 13.23 6.33
N VAL A 54 -9.73 12.43 5.44
CA VAL A 54 -9.66 10.98 5.46
C VAL A 54 -9.09 10.48 4.14
N CYS A 55 -8.04 9.67 4.22
CA CYS A 55 -7.53 8.91 3.09
C CYS A 55 -8.23 7.57 3.04
N VAL A 56 -8.91 7.27 1.93
CA VAL A 56 -9.51 5.94 1.73
C VAL A 56 -8.73 5.24 0.64
N ASP A 57 -8.30 4.01 0.91
CA ASP A 57 -7.67 3.14 -0.06
C ASP A 57 -8.36 1.78 -0.11
N GLU A 58 -8.32 1.19 -1.30
CA GLU A 58 -8.80 -0.15 -1.55
C GLU A 58 -7.64 -1.02 -2.02
N LYS A 59 -7.43 -2.12 -1.31
CA LYS A 59 -6.60 -3.21 -1.78
C LYS A 59 -7.46 -4.40 -2.16
N SER A 60 -7.73 -4.51 -3.46
CA SER A 60 -8.50 -5.61 -4.04
C SER A 60 -7.67 -6.88 -4.21
N GLN A 61 -8.38 -7.99 -4.43
CA GLN A 61 -7.82 -9.30 -4.79
C GLN A 61 -6.72 -9.82 -3.84
N ILE A 62 -6.79 -9.47 -2.56
CA ILE A 62 -5.88 -10.01 -1.55
C ILE A 62 -6.16 -11.50 -1.45
N GLN A 63 -5.17 -12.32 -1.78
CA GLN A 63 -5.28 -13.77 -1.62
C GLN A 63 -5.21 -14.10 -0.13
N ALA A 64 -6.25 -14.75 0.39
CA ALA A 64 -6.25 -15.27 1.74
C ALA A 64 -5.48 -16.60 1.73
N LEU A 65 -4.17 -16.50 1.91
CA LEU A 65 -3.26 -17.63 1.93
C LEU A 65 -2.90 -17.99 3.37
N ASP A 66 -3.01 -19.26 3.70
CA ASP A 66 -2.42 -19.81 4.91
C ASP A 66 -1.35 -20.84 4.54
N ARG A 67 -0.32 -20.97 5.38
CA ARG A 67 0.76 -21.94 5.17
C ARG A 67 0.29 -23.30 5.65
N THR A 68 0.59 -24.35 4.89
CA THR A 68 0.23 -25.73 5.27
C THR A 68 1.00 -26.26 6.48
N ALA A 69 2.13 -25.63 6.83
CA ALA A 69 2.94 -25.97 7.98
C ALA A 69 3.37 -24.70 8.74
N PRO A 70 3.57 -24.79 10.07
CA PRO A 70 4.02 -23.67 10.88
C PRO A 70 5.43 -23.21 10.45
N LEU A 71 5.65 -21.90 10.55
CA LEU A 71 6.96 -21.29 10.33
C LEU A 71 7.94 -21.82 11.39
N LEU A 72 9.05 -22.38 10.94
CA LEU A 72 10.12 -22.76 11.84
C LEU A 72 10.92 -21.50 12.22
N PRO A 73 11.17 -21.28 13.53
CA PRO A 73 11.93 -20.11 13.96
C PRO A 73 13.34 -20.15 13.38
N MET A 74 13.83 -18.98 12.98
CA MET A 74 15.21 -18.81 12.54
C MET A 74 16.17 -19.21 13.66
N ARG A 75 17.24 -19.91 13.31
CA ARG A 75 18.32 -20.27 14.24
C ARG A 75 19.64 -19.76 13.70
N PHE A 76 20.64 -19.64 14.56
CA PHE A 76 21.99 -19.32 14.12
C PHE A 76 22.46 -20.34 13.07
N ASP A 77 22.97 -19.85 11.93
CA ASP A 77 23.32 -20.65 10.73
C ASP A 77 22.16 -21.36 10.00
N GLN A 78 20.90 -21.03 10.32
CA GLN A 78 19.74 -21.60 9.66
C GLN A 78 18.73 -20.52 9.27
N ALA A 79 18.67 -20.23 7.96
CA ALA A 79 17.66 -19.36 7.38
C ALA A 79 16.23 -19.89 7.64
N GLU A 80 15.29 -18.95 7.75
CA GLU A 80 13.87 -19.26 7.89
C GLU A 80 13.40 -20.16 6.73
N ARG A 81 12.71 -21.25 7.08
CA ARG A 81 12.16 -22.19 6.09
C ARG A 81 10.66 -22.02 6.02
N ARG A 82 10.14 -21.85 4.81
CA ARG A 82 8.71 -21.77 4.51
C ARG A 82 8.34 -22.92 3.60
N THR A 83 7.23 -23.60 3.87
CA THR A 83 6.68 -24.55 2.90
C THR A 83 6.18 -23.80 1.66
N HIS A 84 6.42 -24.39 0.49
CA HIS A 84 5.89 -23.89 -0.78
C HIS A 84 4.39 -24.11 -0.89
N ASP A 85 3.87 -25.15 -0.23
CA ASP A 85 2.45 -25.47 -0.21
C ASP A 85 1.68 -24.46 0.65
N TYR A 86 0.51 -24.05 0.14
CA TYR A 86 -0.38 -23.12 0.81
C TYR A 86 -1.84 -23.57 0.66
N MET A 87 -2.67 -23.26 1.65
CA MET A 87 -4.11 -23.39 1.55
C MET A 87 -4.72 -22.09 1.04
N ARG A 88 -5.57 -22.18 0.02
CA ARG A 88 -6.23 -21.03 -0.60
C ARG A 88 -7.65 -20.90 -0.05
N HIS A 89 -7.91 -19.84 0.72
CA HIS A 89 -9.24 -19.53 1.27
C HIS A 89 -10.06 -18.59 0.38
N GLY A 90 -9.57 -18.32 -0.84
CA GLY A 90 -10.20 -17.40 -1.79
C GLY A 90 -9.50 -16.05 -1.84
N THR A 91 -10.23 -15.03 -2.29
CA THR A 91 -9.77 -13.64 -2.36
C THR A 91 -10.66 -12.73 -1.53
N THR A 92 -10.08 -11.69 -0.95
CA THR A 92 -10.78 -10.66 -0.21
C THR A 92 -10.36 -9.28 -0.72
N THR A 93 -11.22 -8.29 -0.49
CA THR A 93 -10.96 -6.89 -0.79
C THR A 93 -10.93 -6.13 0.53
N LEU A 94 -9.79 -5.53 0.85
CA LEU A 94 -9.65 -4.68 2.01
C LEU A 94 -9.95 -3.24 1.61
N PHE A 95 -10.74 -2.58 2.43
CA PHE A 95 -10.87 -1.13 2.40
C PHE A 95 -10.47 -0.56 3.75
N ALA A 96 -9.74 0.53 3.74
CA ALA A 96 -9.32 1.24 4.94
C ALA A 96 -9.48 2.74 4.75
N ALA A 97 -9.98 3.41 5.80
CA ALA A 97 -10.10 4.84 5.90
C ALA A 97 -9.20 5.32 7.05
N LEU A 98 -8.19 6.10 6.72
CA LEU A 98 -7.20 6.67 7.63
C LEU A 98 -7.51 8.15 7.86
N GLU A 99 -7.70 8.55 9.11
CA GLU A 99 -7.73 9.97 9.49
C GLU A 99 -6.30 10.51 9.54
N VAL A 100 -6.01 11.53 8.73
CA VAL A 100 -4.64 11.99 8.50
C VAL A 100 -4.05 12.70 9.71
N ALA A 101 -4.86 13.50 10.41
CA ALA A 101 -4.41 14.26 11.57
C ALA A 101 -4.02 13.39 12.76
N THR A 102 -4.69 12.25 12.95
CA THR A 102 -4.50 11.36 14.12
C THR A 102 -3.72 10.09 13.80
N GLY A 103 -3.59 9.73 12.51
CA GLY A 103 -3.02 8.47 12.07
C GLY A 103 -3.90 7.25 12.41
N ARG A 104 -5.16 7.44 12.80
CA ARG A 104 -6.06 6.35 13.18
C ARG A 104 -6.87 5.83 12.00
N ILE A 105 -7.02 4.52 11.92
CA ILE A 105 -7.94 3.88 10.98
C ILE A 105 -9.37 4.03 11.53
N THR A 106 -10.16 4.88 10.89
CA THR A 106 -11.54 5.20 11.30
C THR A 106 -12.54 4.18 10.80
N ALA A 107 -12.27 3.53 9.68
CA ALA A 107 -13.07 2.43 9.18
C ALA A 107 -12.20 1.44 8.43
N ASP A 108 -12.35 0.16 8.76
CA ASP A 108 -11.73 -0.96 8.07
C ASP A 108 -12.80 -2.03 7.82
N ALA A 109 -12.76 -2.63 6.64
CA ALA A 109 -13.62 -3.75 6.32
C ALA A 109 -13.01 -4.64 5.23
N CYS A 110 -13.18 -5.95 5.41
CA CYS A 110 -12.88 -6.95 4.40
C CYS A 110 -14.18 -7.40 3.76
N HIS A 111 -14.25 -7.33 2.43
CA HIS A 111 -15.41 -7.74 1.67
C HIS A 111 -15.05 -8.85 0.67
N PRO A 112 -15.91 -9.87 0.50
CA PRO A 112 -15.66 -10.96 -0.44
C PRO A 112 -15.75 -10.53 -1.91
N ARG A 113 -16.36 -9.38 -2.20
CA ARG A 113 -16.48 -8.82 -3.56
C ARG A 113 -16.36 -7.31 -3.53
N HIS A 114 -15.71 -6.76 -4.55
CA HIS A 114 -15.68 -5.33 -4.81
C HIS A 114 -17.04 -4.86 -5.38
N ARG A 115 -17.71 -3.96 -4.66
CA ARG A 115 -18.98 -3.33 -5.08
C ARG A 115 -18.98 -1.86 -4.65
N ASN A 116 -19.48 -0.96 -5.48
CA ASN A 116 -19.54 0.48 -5.19
C ASN A 116 -20.24 0.80 -3.85
N GLN A 117 -21.31 0.08 -3.51
CA GLN A 117 -22.03 0.22 -2.24
C GLN A 117 -21.13 0.04 -1.00
N THR A 118 -20.01 -0.65 -1.15
CA THR A 118 -19.03 -0.89 -0.08
C THR A 118 -18.26 0.37 0.25
N ALA A 119 -17.93 1.19 -0.75
CA ALA A 119 -17.25 2.46 -0.56
C ALA A 119 -18.14 3.45 0.20
N ASP A 120 -19.43 3.53 -0.15
CA ASP A 120 -20.41 4.39 0.54
C ASP A 120 -20.54 4.03 2.03
N GLN A 121 -20.57 2.74 2.35
CA GLN A 121 -20.64 2.25 3.73
C GLN A 121 -19.42 2.65 4.55
N ILE A 122 -18.24 2.66 3.93
CA ILE A 122 -16.97 2.99 4.60
C ILE A 122 -16.86 4.48 4.82
N LEU A 123 -17.25 5.29 3.83
CA LEU A 123 -17.33 6.74 4.00
C LEU A 123 -18.32 7.10 5.12
N ALA A 124 -19.49 6.48 5.15
CA ALA A 124 -20.47 6.66 6.22
C ALA A 124 -19.97 6.19 7.61
N LYS A 125 -19.10 5.18 7.68
CA LYS A 125 -18.47 4.75 8.94
C LYS A 125 -17.39 5.73 9.39
N ALA A 126 -16.57 6.23 8.46
CA ALA A 126 -15.56 7.24 8.75
C ALA A 126 -16.21 8.53 9.27
N ASP A 127 -17.33 8.94 8.69
CA ASP A 127 -18.07 10.15 9.11
C ASP A 127 -18.70 9.99 10.50
N ARG A 128 -19.30 8.84 10.82
CA ARG A 128 -19.90 8.56 12.14
C ARG A 128 -18.88 8.51 13.28
N ARG A 129 -17.61 8.19 13.00
CA ARG A 129 -16.53 8.18 14.00
C ARG A 129 -15.84 9.53 14.16
N LYS A 130 -16.23 10.56 13.40
CA LYS A 130 -15.88 11.96 13.72
C LYS A 130 -16.56 12.34 15.03
N GLY A 131 -15.95 11.93 16.14
CA GLY A 131 -16.23 12.48 17.44
C GLY A 131 -15.92 13.97 17.37
N ARG A 132 -16.98 14.79 17.32
CA ARG A 132 -17.03 16.21 17.68
C ARG A 132 -15.67 16.91 17.62
N CYS A 133 -15.32 17.51 16.47
CA CYS A 133 -14.16 18.38 16.34
C CYS A 133 -14.07 19.28 17.58
N ARG A 134 -12.96 19.22 18.32
CA ARG A 134 -12.68 20.20 19.36
C ARG A 134 -12.51 21.57 18.68
N PRO A 135 -13.05 22.64 19.30
CA PRO A 135 -12.93 24.00 18.77
C PRO A 135 -11.48 24.45 18.68
#